data_AF-A0A540NL83-F1
#
_entry.id   AF-A0A540NL83-F1
#
_cell.length_a   1.000
_cell.length_b   1.000
_cell.length_c   1.000
_cell.angle_alpha   90.00
_cell.angle_beta   90.00
_cell.angle_gamma   90.00
#
_symmetry.space_group_name_H-M   'P 1'
#
loop_
_entity.id
_entity.type
_entity.pdbx_description
1 polymer ?
#
loop_
_entity_poly.entity_id
_entity_poly.type
_entity_poly.pdbx_seq_one_letter_code
_entity_poly.pdbx_strand_id
1 'polypeptide(L)'
;MQITESLLLELHYIPSTLFLSEVSYVQFLERVHVSELKLRANGLWDVPHPWMNLLVPKSKIHEFADEVFGNILTDNINGPILMYPVNKTK
;
A
#
# COMPACT_ATOMS: atom_id res chain seq x y z
N MET A 1 -21.58 4.67 -9.50
CA MET A 1 -21.54 5.51 -8.28
C MET A 1 -22.27 4.84 -7.12
N GLN A 2 -23.52 4.42 -7.29
CA GLN A 2 -24.35 3.85 -6.22
C GLN A 2 -23.78 2.56 -5.55
N ILE A 3 -23.07 1.70 -6.29
CA ILE A 3 -22.42 0.50 -5.73
C ILE A 3 -21.21 0.86 -4.86
N THR A 4 -20.42 1.85 -5.28
CA THR A 4 -19.24 2.28 -4.51
C THR A 4 -19.68 2.86 -3.18
N GLU A 5 -20.72 3.70 -3.18
CA GLU A 5 -21.29 4.29 -1.97
C GLU A 5 -21.81 3.22 -1.01
N SER A 6 -22.53 2.21 -1.50
CA SER A 6 -23.03 1.13 -0.65
C SER A 6 -21.90 0.32 -0.01
N LEU A 7 -20.83 0.02 -0.75
CA LEU A 7 -19.67 -0.69 -0.22
C LEU A 7 -18.90 0.14 0.81
N LEU A 8 -18.77 1.46 0.59
CA LEU A 8 -18.11 2.35 1.55
C LEU A 8 -18.85 2.42 2.89
N LEU A 9 -20.18 2.28 2.90
CA LEU A 9 -20.98 2.27 4.13
C LEU A 9 -20.68 1.06 5.03
N GLU A 10 -20.11 -0.01 4.50
CA GLU A 10 -19.74 -1.22 5.26
C GLU A 10 -18.35 -1.11 5.93
N LEU A 11 -17.59 -0.05 5.65
CA LEU A 11 -16.21 0.11 6.10
C LEU A 11 -16.10 1.02 7.33
N HIS A 12 -15.15 0.70 8.22
CA HIS A 12 -14.83 1.49 9.41
C HIS A 12 -13.59 2.37 9.20
N TYR A 13 -13.62 3.27 8.21
CA TYR A 13 -12.56 4.26 7.98
C TYR A 13 -12.90 5.62 8.61
N ILE A 14 -11.93 6.53 8.68
CA ILE A 14 -12.16 7.91 9.16
C ILE A 14 -12.78 8.73 8.00
N PRO A 15 -14.03 9.20 8.09
CA PRO A 15 -14.72 9.79 6.92
C PRO A 15 -14.02 11.01 6.31
N SER A 16 -13.36 11.83 7.15
CA SER A 16 -12.64 13.03 6.71
C SER A 16 -11.37 12.74 5.89
N THR A 17 -10.92 11.49 5.84
CA THR A 17 -9.72 11.09 5.09
C THR A 17 -10.04 10.41 3.76
N LEU A 18 -11.29 10.48 3.29
CA LEU A 18 -11.70 9.92 2.01
C LEU A 18 -11.21 10.78 0.84
N PHE A 19 -10.45 10.18 -0.07
CA PHE A 19 -10.02 10.78 -1.33
C PHE A 19 -10.47 9.93 -2.51
N LEU A 20 -10.99 10.56 -3.56
CA LEU A 20 -11.39 9.90 -4.80
C LEU A 20 -10.79 10.64 -5.99
N SER A 21 -10.44 9.89 -7.03
CA SER A 21 -10.01 10.42 -8.33
C SER A 21 -10.55 9.52 -9.42
N GLU A 22 -11.10 10.12 -10.47
CA GLU A 22 -11.51 9.40 -11.68
C GLU A 22 -10.37 9.49 -12.71
N VAL A 23 -9.93 8.33 -13.19
CA VAL A 23 -8.85 8.18 -14.17
C VAL A 23 -9.21 7.06 -15.13
N SER A 24 -8.56 7.02 -16.30
CA SER A 24 -8.71 5.88 -17.20
C SER A 24 -8.14 4.60 -16.59
N TYR A 25 -8.64 3.46 -17.06
CA TYR A 25 -8.14 2.16 -16.64
C TYR A 25 -6.61 2.03 -16.81
N VAL A 26 -6.09 2.48 -17.95
CA VAL A 26 -4.65 2.44 -18.24
C VAL A 26 -3.87 3.38 -17.32
N GLN A 27 -4.37 4.58 -17.05
CA GLN A 27 -3.74 5.51 -16.12
C GLN A 27 -3.62 4.91 -14.70
N PHE A 28 -4.63 4.16 -14.25
CA PHE A 28 -4.57 3.49 -12.96
C PHE A 28 -3.53 2.35 -12.93
N LEU A 29 -3.46 1.54 -13.98
CA LEU A 29 -2.47 0.46 -14.09
C LEU A 29 -1.03 1.00 -14.13
N GLU A 30 -0.80 2.10 -14.86
CA GLU A 30 0.51 2.74 -15.05
C GLU A 30 0.90 3.73 -13.93
N ARG A 31 0.12 3.83 -12.84
CA ARG A 31 0.34 4.86 -11.81
C ARG A 31 1.75 4.85 -11.18
N VAL A 32 2.41 3.69 -11.14
CA VAL A 32 3.77 3.55 -10.57
C VAL A 32 4.83 4.13 -11.51
N HIS A 33 4.61 4.09 -12.84
CA HIS A 33 5.54 4.67 -13.82
C HIS A 33 5.71 6.19 -13.62
N VAL A 34 4.65 6.89 -13.22
CA VAL A 34 4.74 8.32 -12.85
C VAL A 34 5.72 8.55 -11.68
N SER A 35 5.77 7.63 -10.72
CA SER A 35 6.71 7.72 -9.59
C SER A 35 8.13 7.35 -10.01
N GLU A 36 8.30 6.35 -10.88
CA GLU A 36 9.58 6.01 -11.49
C GLU A 36 10.22 7.23 -12.17
N LEU A 37 9.48 7.92 -13.05
CA LEU A 37 10.01 9.09 -13.78
C LEU A 37 10.49 10.20 -12.83
N LYS A 38 9.74 10.45 -11.74
CA LYS A 38 10.13 11.42 -10.71
C LYS A 38 11.40 11.00 -9.96
N LEU A 39 11.51 9.73 -9.59
CA LEU A 39 12.69 9.21 -8.89
C LEU A 39 13.92 9.22 -9.80
N ARG A 40 13.77 8.89 -11.09
CA ARG A 40 14.84 8.98 -12.09
C ARG A 40 15.36 10.41 -12.24
N ALA A 41 14.45 11.39 -12.34
CA ALA A 41 14.82 12.80 -12.42
C ALA A 41 15.63 13.28 -11.20
N ASN A 42 15.42 12.66 -10.04
CA ASN A 42 16.14 12.97 -8.80
C ASN A 42 17.37 12.07 -8.55
N GLY A 43 17.71 11.16 -9.46
CA GLY A 43 18.80 10.19 -9.26
C GLY A 43 18.53 9.15 -8.16
N LEU A 44 17.27 9.02 -7.72
CA LEU A 44 16.85 8.11 -6.64
C LEU A 44 16.31 6.78 -7.16
N TRP A 45 16.29 6.57 -8.48
CA TRP A 45 15.84 5.32 -9.07
C TRP A 45 16.94 4.27 -9.15
N ASP A 46 18.14 4.62 -9.58
CA ASP A 46 19.23 3.65 -9.77
C ASP A 46 20.09 3.52 -8.49
N VAL A 47 19.42 3.33 -7.35
CA VAL A 47 20.04 3.16 -6.01
C VAL A 47 19.83 1.72 -5.49
N PRO A 48 20.55 1.28 -4.45
CA PRO A 48 20.28 -0.02 -3.83
C PRO A 48 18.86 -0.08 -3.24
N HIS A 49 18.14 -1.15 -3.54
CA HIS A 49 16.77 -1.39 -3.06
C HIS A 49 16.72 -2.62 -2.15
N PRO A 50 16.95 -2.47 -0.83
CA PRO A 50 16.92 -3.58 0.12
C PRO A 50 15.48 -3.98 0.48
N TRP A 51 14.70 -4.41 -0.51
CA TRP A 51 13.31 -4.81 -0.31
C TRP A 51 13.19 -6.13 0.46
N MET A 52 12.18 -6.20 1.33
CA MET A 52 11.81 -7.41 2.03
C MET A 52 10.35 -7.74 1.69
N ASN A 53 10.12 -8.90 1.07
CA ASN A 53 8.80 -9.36 0.65
C ASN A 53 8.43 -10.61 1.44
N LEU A 54 7.34 -10.55 2.22
CA LEU A 54 6.93 -11.61 3.15
C LEU A 54 5.49 -12.05 2.88
N LEU A 55 5.23 -13.34 3.10
CA LEU A 55 3.88 -13.88 3.20
C LEU A 55 3.61 -14.22 4.67
N VAL A 56 2.67 -13.49 5.29
CA VAL A 56 2.33 -13.67 6.71
C VAL A 56 0.96 -14.35 6.82
N PRO A 57 0.83 -15.47 7.56
CA PRO A 57 -0.46 -16.11 7.79
C PRO A 57 -1.45 -15.19 8.52
N LYS A 58 -2.74 -15.26 8.17
CA LYS A 58 -3.80 -14.50 8.85
C LYS A 58 -3.77 -14.66 10.38
N SER A 59 -3.47 -15.86 10.87
CA SER A 59 -3.40 -16.14 12.32
C SER A 59 -2.27 -15.42 13.05
N LYS A 60 -1.28 -14.87 12.32
CA LYS A 60 -0.08 -14.23 12.86
C LYS A 60 0.05 -12.75 12.51
N ILE A 61 -0.89 -12.18 11.75
CA ILE A 61 -0.75 -10.81 11.24
C ILE A 61 -0.75 -9.75 12.35
N HIS A 62 -1.50 -9.97 13.44
CA HIS A 62 -1.52 -9.04 14.59
C HIS A 62 -0.20 -9.08 15.36
N GLU A 63 0.28 -10.28 15.74
CA GLU A 63 1.59 -10.46 16.39
C GLU A 63 2.73 -9.89 15.53
N PHE A 64 2.67 -10.11 14.22
CA PHE A 64 3.63 -9.53 13.28
C PHE A 64 3.56 -8.00 13.26
N ALA A 65 2.36 -7.42 13.21
CA ALA A 65 2.19 -5.96 13.15
C ALA A 65 2.66 -5.27 14.44
N ASP A 66 2.33 -5.85 15.60
CA ASP A 66 2.72 -5.31 16.91
C ASP A 66 4.24 -5.28 17.05
N GLU A 67 4.94 -6.34 16.65
CA GLU A 67 6.39 -6.39 16.74
C GLU A 67 7.07 -5.56 15.65
N VAL A 68 6.68 -5.72 14.39
CA VAL A 68 7.36 -5.06 13.27
C VAL A 68 7.11 -3.57 13.25
N PHE A 69 5.85 -3.12 13.38
CA PHE A 69 5.52 -1.69 13.31
C PHE A 69 5.53 -0.99 14.68
N GLY A 70 5.38 -1.74 15.77
CA GLY A 70 5.43 -1.17 17.13
C GLY A 70 6.83 -1.12 17.72
N ASN A 71 7.72 -2.05 17.36
CA ASN A 71 9.04 -2.19 18.01
C ASN A 71 10.23 -2.11 17.04
N ILE A 72 10.20 -2.83 15.92
CA ILE A 72 11.37 -2.98 15.03
C ILE A 72 11.55 -1.76 14.12
N LEU A 73 10.50 -1.36 13.41
CA LEU A 73 10.56 -0.23 12.49
C LEU A 73 10.43 1.07 13.29
N THR A 74 11.48 1.88 13.24
CA THR A 74 11.51 3.25 13.76
C THR A 74 11.26 4.26 12.64
N ASP A 75 11.25 5.56 12.95
CA ASP A 75 10.83 6.66 12.06
C ASP A 75 11.59 6.80 10.71
N ASN A 76 12.61 5.99 10.44
CA ASN A 76 13.46 6.06 9.24
C ASN A 76 13.10 5.04 8.15
N ILE A 77 11.82 4.99 7.76
CA ILE A 77 11.37 4.11 6.66
C ILE A 77 11.51 4.84 5.32
N ASN A 78 12.53 4.49 4.54
CA ASN A 78 12.84 5.09 3.24
C ASN A 78 12.07 4.44 2.07
N GLY A 79 10.76 4.22 2.23
CA GLY A 79 9.92 3.61 1.21
C GLY A 79 8.54 3.18 1.72
N PRO A 80 7.62 2.78 0.82
CA PRO A 80 6.30 2.33 1.22
C PRO A 80 6.33 0.92 1.84
N ILE A 81 5.41 0.67 2.78
CA ILE A 81 5.07 -0.67 3.26
C ILE A 81 3.75 -1.09 2.62
N LEU A 82 3.73 -2.26 1.96
CA LEU A 82 2.52 -2.84 1.38
C LEU A 82 1.97 -3.94 2.28
N MET A 83 0.69 -3.84 2.63
CA MET A 83 -0.02 -4.84 3.42
C MET A 83 -1.45 -5.02 2.89
N TYR A 84 -1.77 -6.25 2.47
CA TYR A 84 -3.13 -6.63 2.06
C TYR A 84 -3.30 -8.16 2.14
N PRO A 85 -4.50 -8.67 2.46
CA PRO A 85 -4.76 -10.10 2.48
C PRO A 85 -4.97 -10.65 1.06
N VAL A 86 -4.72 -11.95 0.88
CA VAL A 86 -5.07 -12.70 -0.33
C VAL A 86 -5.73 -14.02 0.06
N ASN A 87 -6.65 -14.51 -0.76
CA ASN A 87 -7.22 -15.85 -0.59
C ASN A 87 -6.20 -16.89 -1.03
N LYS A 88 -6.00 -17.94 -0.22
CA LYS A 88 -5.09 -19.04 -0.56
C LYS A 88 -5.61 -19.88 -1.73
N THR A 89 -6.92 -19.92 -1.91
CA THR A 89 -7.62 -20.67 -2.95
C THR A 89 -8.34 -19.72 -3.90
N LYS A 90 -8.44 -20.12 -5.18
CA LYS A 90 -9.31 -19.47 -6.16
C LYS A 90 -10.77 -19.76 -5.87
#